data_AF-A0A2N9I445-F1
#
_entry.id   AF-A0A2N9I445-F1
#
_cell.length_a   1.000
_cell.length_b   1.000
_cell.length_c   1.000
_cell.angle_alpha   90.00
_cell.angle_beta   90.00
_cell.angle_gamma   90.00
#
_symmetry.space_group_name_H-M   'P 1'
#
loop_
_entity.id
_entity.type
_entity.pdbx_description
1 polymer ?
#
loop_
_entity_poly.entity_id
_entity_poly.type
_entity_poly.pdbx_seq_one_letter_code
_entity_poly.pdbx_strand_id
1 'polypeptide(L)'
;MPQKQALTLMVLTYPSRLMFKFMIVSLEQVTIGDDCIAIGRGSSYINITGVQCGPGHGISIGSLGAQGRTDTVEEVHVQGCSFRGTTNGARIKTWQGGSGYARRISFEDITLDAVDNPIIIDQYYCINNENGCKIKTSAVQVSDVLYNGVHGTSITEEAVKINCSQSIACTNLVFNDINITSAYPGETTRSVIFNAEGTSAPSVPALNYLSPPKPRRV
;
A
#
# COMPACT_ATOMS: atom_id res chain seq x y z
N MET A 1 10.00 -22.07 -25.64
CA MET A 1 10.17 -20.69 -25.15
C MET A 1 10.56 -20.78 -23.69
N PRO A 2 11.67 -20.16 -23.24
CA PRO A 2 12.14 -20.36 -21.88
C PRO A 2 11.19 -19.65 -20.91
N GLN A 3 10.66 -20.41 -19.96
CA GLN A 3 9.94 -19.92 -18.78
C GLN A 3 10.93 -19.07 -17.98
N LYS A 4 10.83 -17.73 -18.07
CA LYS A 4 11.62 -16.84 -17.22
C LYS A 4 11.08 -16.97 -15.80
N GLN A 5 11.91 -17.48 -14.90
CA GLN A 5 11.55 -17.70 -13.49
C GLN A 5 11.30 -16.35 -12.81
N ALA A 6 10.17 -16.26 -12.09
CA ALA A 6 9.84 -15.14 -11.24
C ALA A 6 10.78 -15.11 -10.04
N LEU A 7 11.46 -13.99 -9.82
CA LEU A 7 12.12 -13.74 -8.54
C LEU A 7 11.08 -13.11 -7.62
N THR A 8 10.30 -13.93 -6.91
CA THR A 8 9.64 -13.48 -5.69
C THR A 8 10.77 -13.16 -4.71
N LEU A 9 11.22 -11.90 -4.66
CA LEU A 9 12.15 -11.50 -3.62
C LEU A 9 11.38 -11.39 -2.30
N MET A 10 11.19 -12.54 -1.66
CA MET A 10 10.91 -12.60 -0.25
C MET A 10 12.16 -12.01 0.42
N VAL A 11 12.10 -10.75 0.87
CA VAL A 11 13.16 -10.16 1.70
C VAL A 11 13.13 -10.91 3.04
N LEU A 12 13.78 -12.07 3.08
CA LEU A 12 13.92 -12.90 4.27
C LEU A 12 14.90 -12.19 5.21
N THR A 13 14.37 -11.61 6.28
CA THR A 13 15.17 -11.04 7.36
C THR A 13 15.74 -12.15 8.24
N TYR A 14 17.07 -12.20 8.37
CA TYR A 14 17.79 -12.92 9.43
C TYR A 14 18.40 -11.92 10.42
N PRO A 15 18.56 -12.29 11.72
CA PRO A 15 18.77 -11.34 12.79
C PRO A 15 20.24 -10.99 12.87
N SER A 16 20.64 -9.85 12.29
CA SER A 16 21.71 -8.95 12.76
C SER A 16 22.11 -8.04 11.60
N ARG A 17 21.49 -6.84 11.54
CA ARG A 17 21.87 -5.71 10.66
C ARG A 17 21.98 -6.07 9.17
N LEU A 18 20.85 -6.04 8.47
CA LEU A 18 20.83 -6.06 7.01
C LEU A 18 20.33 -4.70 6.51
N MET A 19 21.25 -3.90 5.97
CA MET A 19 20.94 -2.72 5.16
C MET A 19 20.85 -3.20 3.71
N PHE A 20 19.66 -3.18 3.11
CA PHE A 20 19.56 -3.37 1.65
C PHE A 20 19.64 -2.01 0.97
N LYS A 21 20.84 -1.67 0.50
CA LYS A 21 21.06 -0.51 -0.37
C LYS A 21 20.94 -0.99 -1.82
N PHE A 22 19.94 -0.47 -2.53
CA PHE A 22 19.62 -0.68 -3.95
C PHE A 22 19.12 -2.09 -4.33
N MET A 23 17.81 -2.17 -4.58
CA MET A 23 17.20 -3.28 -5.30
C MET A 23 16.52 -2.73 -6.56
N ILE A 24 17.24 -2.73 -7.69
CA ILE A 24 16.63 -2.44 -9.00
C ILE A 24 16.02 -3.75 -9.49
N VAL A 25 14.71 -3.91 -9.35
CA VAL A 25 13.97 -5.03 -9.96
C VAL A 25 13.44 -4.57 -11.31
N SER A 26 14.27 -4.64 -12.35
CA SER A 26 13.82 -4.48 -13.73
C SER A 26 13.58 -5.85 -14.36
N LEU A 27 12.38 -6.43 -14.21
CA LEU A 27 11.99 -7.58 -15.03
C LEU A 27 10.52 -7.50 -15.44
N GLU A 28 10.33 -7.44 -16.75
CA GLU A 28 9.07 -7.43 -17.47
C GLU A 28 8.13 -8.57 -17.02
N GLN A 29 6.88 -8.19 -16.75
CA GLN A 29 5.71 -9.06 -16.57
C GLN A 29 5.80 -10.09 -15.44
N VAL A 30 5.57 -9.63 -14.21
CA VAL A 30 5.11 -10.52 -13.14
C VAL A 30 3.72 -11.05 -13.51
N THR A 31 3.62 -12.36 -13.73
CA THR A 31 2.39 -13.11 -14.04
C THR A 31 2.33 -14.36 -13.18
N ILE A 32 2.22 -14.16 -11.87
CA ILE A 32 1.83 -15.20 -10.91
C ILE A 32 0.97 -14.48 -9.88
N GLY A 33 -0.18 -15.03 -9.52
CA GLY A 33 -1.25 -14.40 -8.72
C GLY A 33 -0.89 -14.03 -7.28
N ASP A 34 0.29 -13.47 -7.04
CA ASP A 34 0.78 -12.94 -5.78
C ASP A 34 1.45 -11.55 -5.96
N ASP A 35 2.06 -11.00 -4.91
CA ASP A 35 2.70 -9.68 -4.92
C ASP A 35 3.81 -9.56 -5.97
N CYS A 36 3.78 -8.46 -6.72
CA CYS A 36 4.87 -8.02 -7.60
C CYS A 36 6.12 -7.73 -6.76
N ILE A 37 5.94 -6.97 -5.67
CA ILE A 37 6.96 -6.77 -4.62
C ILE A 37 6.25 -6.79 -3.27
N ALA A 38 6.78 -7.55 -2.32
CA ALA A 38 6.32 -7.59 -0.93
C ALA A 38 7.43 -7.11 0.02
N ILE A 39 7.14 -6.07 0.79
CA ILE A 39 8.05 -5.49 1.78
C ILE A 39 7.64 -5.97 3.16
N GLY A 40 8.44 -6.90 3.71
CA GLY A 40 8.17 -7.55 4.97
C GLY A 40 8.69 -6.79 6.19
N ARG A 41 8.42 -7.37 7.36
CA ARG A 41 8.90 -6.90 8.68
C ARG A 41 10.41 -6.64 8.73
N GLY A 42 10.79 -5.62 9.49
CA GLY A 42 12.18 -5.24 9.77
C GLY A 42 12.89 -4.54 8.62
N SER A 43 12.16 -4.18 7.56
CA SER A 43 12.71 -3.57 6.36
C SER A 43 12.87 -2.06 6.50
N SER A 44 13.97 -1.50 6.00
CA SER A 44 14.12 -0.06 5.88
C SER A 44 15.02 0.37 4.72
N TYR A 45 14.89 1.63 4.30
CA TYR A 45 15.68 2.27 3.23
C TYR A 45 15.56 1.55 1.88
N ILE A 46 14.33 1.31 1.44
CA ILE A 46 14.03 0.62 0.19
C ILE A 46 13.65 1.63 -0.89
N ASN A 47 14.31 1.55 -2.04
CA ASN A 47 13.94 2.28 -3.24
C ASN A 47 13.51 1.31 -4.33
N ILE A 48 12.33 1.54 -4.90
CA ILE A 48 11.75 0.77 -6.00
C ILE A 48 11.44 1.77 -7.12
N THR A 49 12.08 1.60 -8.28
CA THR A 49 11.98 2.57 -9.37
C THR A 49 11.76 1.88 -10.71
N GLY A 50 10.80 2.37 -11.52
CA GLY A 50 10.63 1.91 -12.91
C GLY A 50 10.05 0.49 -13.06
N VAL A 51 9.42 -0.05 -12.03
CA VAL A 51 8.88 -1.42 -12.04
C VAL A 51 7.53 -1.45 -12.74
N GLN A 52 7.35 -2.43 -13.62
CA GLN A 52 6.07 -2.67 -14.31
C GLN A 52 5.45 -3.97 -13.81
N CYS A 53 4.38 -3.86 -13.04
CA CYS A 53 3.64 -5.00 -12.51
C CYS A 53 2.48 -5.34 -13.46
N GLY A 54 2.45 -6.58 -13.94
CA GLY A 54 1.30 -7.16 -14.67
C GLY A 54 0.36 -7.89 -13.71
N PRO A 55 -0.59 -8.70 -14.22
CA PRO A 55 -1.58 -9.37 -13.38
C PRO A 55 -0.97 -10.09 -12.16
N GLY A 56 -1.49 -9.79 -10.98
CA GLY A 56 -0.91 -10.15 -9.68
C GLY A 56 -1.42 -9.21 -8.58
N HIS A 57 -0.80 -9.20 -7.40
CA HIS A 57 -1.25 -8.40 -6.26
C HIS A 57 -0.68 -6.97 -6.19
N GLY A 58 0.26 -6.60 -7.07
CA GLY A 58 0.90 -5.26 -7.04
C GLY A 58 2.03 -5.14 -6.01
N ILE A 59 2.31 -3.92 -5.56
CA ILE A 59 3.39 -3.62 -4.61
C ILE A 59 2.77 -3.44 -3.23
N SER A 60 3.24 -4.24 -2.29
CA SER A 60 2.66 -4.35 -0.95
C SER A 60 3.69 -4.12 0.13
N ILE A 61 3.42 -3.16 1.03
CA ILE A 61 4.01 -3.14 2.36
C ILE A 61 3.20 -4.07 3.27
N GLY A 62 3.87 -5.08 3.82
CA GLY A 62 3.28 -6.09 4.69
C GLY A 62 3.01 -7.43 4.01
N SER A 63 2.32 -8.36 4.67
CA SER A 63 1.54 -8.14 5.89
C SER A 63 2.40 -7.91 7.15
N LEU A 64 2.01 -6.96 7.99
CA LEU A 64 2.71 -6.60 9.22
C LEU A 64 1.84 -6.89 10.45
N GLY A 65 2.46 -7.31 11.56
CA GLY A 65 1.81 -7.46 12.85
C GLY A 65 1.04 -8.77 13.05
N ALA A 66 1.27 -9.77 12.19
CA ALA A 66 0.60 -11.07 12.28
C ALA A 66 0.78 -11.69 13.67
N GLN A 67 -0.28 -12.28 14.22
CA GLN A 67 -0.29 -12.89 15.56
C GLN A 67 0.08 -11.91 16.69
N GLY A 68 -0.24 -10.62 16.53
CA GLY A 68 0.05 -9.60 17.55
C GLY A 68 1.52 -9.20 17.64
N ARG A 69 2.34 -9.60 16.66
CA ARG A 69 3.77 -9.25 16.62
C ARG A 69 3.97 -7.75 16.50
N THR A 70 5.12 -7.30 16.99
CA THR A 70 5.65 -5.96 16.71
C THR A 70 6.47 -6.03 15.43
N ASP A 71 5.99 -5.40 14.36
CA ASP A 71 6.68 -5.35 13.07
C ASP A 71 6.94 -3.89 12.69
N THR A 72 8.11 -3.63 12.08
CA THR A 72 8.53 -2.29 11.65
C THR A 72 8.85 -2.26 10.16
N VAL A 73 8.44 -1.20 9.47
CA VAL A 73 8.88 -0.83 8.13
C VAL A 73 9.05 0.68 8.07
N GLU A 74 10.15 1.18 7.50
CA GLU A 74 10.32 2.62 7.31
C GLU A 74 11.21 3.00 6.13
N GLU A 75 11.09 4.24 5.62
CA GLU A 75 11.93 4.77 4.53
C GLU A 75 11.80 3.92 3.26
N VAL A 76 10.59 3.85 2.73
CA VAL A 76 10.26 3.10 1.50
C VAL A 76 9.81 4.08 0.43
N HIS A 77 10.47 4.08 -0.72
CA HIS A 77 10.17 4.96 -1.84
C HIS A 77 9.87 4.13 -3.08
N VAL A 78 8.65 4.25 -3.61
CA VAL A 78 8.20 3.61 -4.84
C VAL A 78 7.94 4.69 -5.87
N GLN A 79 8.71 4.73 -6.95
CA GLN A 79 8.65 5.80 -7.94
C GLN A 79 8.58 5.30 -9.38
N GLY A 80 7.79 5.95 -10.23
CA GLY A 80 7.81 5.70 -11.69
C GLY A 80 7.38 4.28 -12.05
N CYS A 81 6.49 3.68 -11.26
CA CYS A 81 6.05 2.30 -11.42
C CYS A 81 4.68 2.23 -12.10
N SER A 82 4.43 1.16 -12.86
CA SER A 82 3.14 0.92 -13.51
C SER A 82 2.49 -0.38 -13.06
N PHE A 83 1.16 -0.37 -13.00
CA PHE A 83 0.33 -1.50 -12.59
C PHE A 83 -0.72 -1.77 -13.65
N ARG A 84 -0.73 -2.97 -14.21
CA ARG A 84 -1.67 -3.36 -15.27
C ARG A 84 -2.40 -4.64 -14.93
N GLY A 85 -3.72 -4.56 -14.78
CA GLY A 85 -4.57 -5.71 -14.46
C GLY A 85 -4.24 -6.35 -13.11
N THR A 86 -3.65 -5.60 -12.17
CA THR A 86 -3.35 -6.08 -10.82
C THR A 86 -4.56 -5.96 -9.90
N THR A 87 -4.59 -6.76 -8.84
CA THR A 87 -5.60 -6.63 -7.80
C THR A 87 -5.32 -5.43 -6.88
N ASN A 88 -4.08 -4.95 -6.79
CA ASN A 88 -3.77 -3.73 -6.05
C ASN A 88 -2.70 -2.92 -6.77
N GLY A 89 -2.68 -1.60 -6.54
CA GLY A 89 -1.58 -0.72 -6.93
C GLY A 89 -0.63 -0.51 -5.74
N ALA A 90 -0.80 0.64 -5.08
CA ALA A 90 -0.05 1.02 -3.89
C ALA A 90 -0.73 0.50 -2.61
N ARG A 91 -0.25 -0.62 -2.07
CA ARG A 91 -0.86 -1.31 -0.93
C ARG A 91 -0.04 -1.25 0.35
N ILE A 92 -0.71 -0.97 1.47
CA ILE A 92 -0.21 -1.22 2.84
C ILE A 92 -1.21 -2.15 3.54
N LYS A 93 -0.76 -3.31 4.03
CA LYS A 93 -1.60 -4.32 4.70
C LYS A 93 -1.05 -4.67 6.09
N THR A 94 -1.85 -4.50 7.14
CA THR A 94 -1.46 -4.82 8.52
C THR A 94 -2.55 -5.63 9.22
N TRP A 95 -2.14 -6.60 10.05
CA TRP A 95 -3.05 -7.42 10.84
C TRP A 95 -3.60 -6.64 12.04
N GLN A 96 -4.86 -6.91 12.39
CA GLN A 96 -5.41 -6.48 13.67
C GLN A 96 -4.67 -7.11 14.84
N GLY A 97 -4.51 -6.36 15.93
CA GLY A 97 -3.82 -6.81 17.13
C GLY A 97 -2.31 -6.63 17.08
N GLY A 98 -1.74 -6.34 15.90
CA GLY A 98 -0.32 -6.04 15.72
C GLY A 98 0.12 -4.76 16.42
N SER A 99 1.43 -4.54 16.45
CA SER A 99 2.05 -3.32 16.99
C SER A 99 3.31 -2.95 16.20
N GLY A 100 3.92 -1.80 16.48
CA GLY A 100 5.07 -1.28 15.74
C GLY A 100 4.64 -0.18 14.76
N TYR A 101 5.33 -0.05 13.63
CA TYR A 101 5.08 1.05 12.69
C TYR A 101 5.35 0.70 11.23
N ALA A 102 4.62 1.36 10.33
CA ALA A 102 4.92 1.50 8.91
C ALA A 102 4.92 3.00 8.61
N ARG A 103 6.10 3.61 8.40
CA ARG A 103 6.21 5.07 8.30
C ARG A 103 7.20 5.57 7.27
N ARG A 104 7.06 6.83 6.84
CA ARG A 104 7.95 7.45 5.84
C ARG A 104 7.97 6.62 4.56
N ILE A 105 6.80 6.51 3.96
CA ILE A 105 6.57 5.71 2.75
C ILE A 105 6.09 6.65 1.65
N SER A 106 6.65 6.58 0.45
CA SER A 106 6.16 7.34 -0.70
C SER A 106 5.83 6.45 -1.90
N PHE A 107 4.72 6.78 -2.56
CA PHE A 107 4.31 6.26 -3.85
C PHE A 107 4.17 7.44 -4.82
N GLU A 108 5.08 7.52 -5.78
CA GLU A 108 5.29 8.69 -6.61
C GLU A 108 5.30 8.32 -8.09
N ASP A 109 4.69 9.14 -8.94
CA ASP A 109 4.66 8.94 -10.40
C ASP A 109 4.15 7.53 -10.78
N ILE A 110 2.98 7.16 -10.27
CA ILE A 110 2.38 5.83 -10.42
C ILE A 110 1.36 5.82 -11.56
N THR A 111 1.52 4.89 -12.50
CA THR A 111 0.56 4.67 -13.60
C THR A 111 -0.29 3.41 -13.37
N LEU A 112 -1.61 3.53 -13.52
CA LEU A 112 -2.58 2.46 -13.29
C LEU A 112 -3.34 2.15 -14.59
N ASP A 113 -3.46 0.87 -14.94
CA ASP A 113 -4.29 0.38 -16.04
C ASP A 113 -5.15 -0.79 -15.56
N ALA A 114 -6.46 -0.54 -15.42
CA ALA A 114 -7.45 -1.53 -15.03
C ALA A 114 -7.11 -2.26 -13.70
N VAL A 115 -6.78 -1.48 -12.67
CA VAL A 115 -6.40 -2.01 -11.34
C VAL A 115 -7.63 -2.14 -10.44
N ASP A 116 -7.72 -3.22 -9.66
CA ASP A 116 -8.88 -3.49 -8.80
C ASP A 116 -8.91 -2.58 -7.55
N ASN A 117 -7.79 -2.49 -6.81
CA ASN A 117 -7.62 -1.62 -5.65
C ASN A 117 -6.40 -0.68 -5.84
N PRO A 118 -6.55 0.44 -6.57
CA PRO A 118 -5.44 1.32 -6.94
C PRO A 118 -4.62 1.83 -5.76
N ILE A 119 -5.26 2.42 -4.75
CA ILE A 119 -4.63 2.84 -3.49
C ILE A 119 -5.37 2.16 -2.35
N ILE A 120 -4.64 1.40 -1.53
CA ILE A 120 -5.25 0.70 -0.40
C ILE A 120 -4.36 0.68 0.85
N ILE A 121 -4.95 1.07 1.98
CA ILE A 121 -4.45 0.79 3.33
C ILE A 121 -5.49 -0.08 4.03
N ASP A 122 -5.14 -1.31 4.35
CA ASP A 122 -6.01 -2.25 5.05
C ASP A 122 -5.38 -2.68 6.37
N GLN A 123 -5.89 -2.14 7.48
CA GLN A 123 -5.49 -2.54 8.84
C GLN A 123 -6.35 -3.64 9.44
N TYR A 124 -7.32 -4.19 8.69
CA TYR A 124 -8.18 -5.28 9.10
C TYR A 124 -7.80 -6.61 8.43
N TYR A 125 -6.59 -6.67 7.86
CA TYR A 125 -6.11 -7.85 7.15
C TYR A 125 -6.19 -9.11 8.02
N CYS A 126 -6.88 -10.13 7.54
CA CYS A 126 -7.00 -11.42 8.19
C CYS A 126 -7.15 -12.56 7.18
N ILE A 127 -6.53 -13.71 7.46
CA ILE A 127 -6.65 -14.94 6.65
C ILE A 127 -7.40 -15.99 7.49
N ASN A 128 -8.46 -16.56 6.91
CA ASN A 128 -9.10 -17.82 7.33
C ASN A 128 -9.81 -17.90 8.70
N ASN A 129 -10.47 -16.86 9.21
CA ASN A 129 -11.46 -16.94 10.32
C ASN A 129 -11.04 -17.68 11.63
N GLU A 130 -9.83 -18.21 11.75
CA GLU A 130 -9.34 -18.91 12.93
C GLU A 130 -9.06 -17.85 14.00
N ASN A 131 -10.07 -17.59 14.83
CA ASN A 131 -10.21 -16.52 15.84
C ASN A 131 -10.94 -15.24 15.39
N GLY A 132 -11.61 -15.28 14.24
CA GLY A 132 -12.80 -14.47 13.94
C GLY A 132 -12.60 -12.99 13.62
N CYS A 133 -11.45 -12.58 13.09
CA CYS A 133 -11.14 -11.20 12.65
C CYS A 133 -11.74 -10.13 13.59
N LYS A 134 -11.68 -10.39 14.90
CA LYS A 134 -12.35 -9.55 15.89
C LYS A 134 -11.61 -8.23 15.95
N ILE A 135 -12.35 -7.13 15.95
CA ILE A 135 -11.80 -5.79 16.15
C ILE A 135 -10.90 -5.79 17.39
N LYS A 136 -9.63 -5.46 17.20
CA LYS A 136 -8.63 -5.32 18.26
C LYS A 136 -8.32 -3.85 18.51
N THR A 137 -7.85 -3.57 19.72
CA THR A 137 -7.48 -2.22 20.17
C THR A 137 -6.02 -1.85 19.88
N SER A 138 -5.23 -2.77 19.34
CA SER A 138 -3.87 -2.53 18.87
C SER A 138 -3.79 -2.73 17.36
N ALA A 139 -2.96 -1.92 16.72
CA ALA A 139 -2.58 -2.04 15.32
C ALA A 139 -1.16 -1.49 15.12
N VAL A 140 -0.54 -1.88 14.02
CA VAL A 140 0.69 -1.23 13.52
C VAL A 140 0.36 0.23 13.22
N GLN A 141 1.13 1.19 13.73
CA GLN A 141 0.90 2.60 13.40
C GLN A 141 1.31 2.86 11.95
N VAL A 142 0.37 3.29 11.10
CA VAL A 142 0.68 3.78 9.75
C VAL A 142 0.78 5.31 9.80
N SER A 143 1.92 5.88 9.41
CA SER A 143 2.09 7.33 9.44
C SER A 143 3.03 7.85 8.35
N ASP A 144 2.95 9.14 8.03
CA ASP A 144 3.88 9.81 7.10
C ASP A 144 3.93 9.08 5.75
N VAL A 145 2.77 8.92 5.11
CA VAL A 145 2.64 8.26 3.81
C VAL A 145 2.27 9.30 2.75
N LEU A 146 3.08 9.38 1.70
CA LEU A 146 2.88 10.26 0.57
C LEU A 146 2.39 9.48 -0.65
N TYR A 147 1.29 9.93 -1.24
CA TYR A 147 0.84 9.56 -2.58
C TYR A 147 0.91 10.82 -3.45
N ASN A 148 1.75 10.80 -4.48
CA ASN A 148 1.98 11.96 -5.33
C ASN A 148 2.02 11.56 -6.81
N GLY A 149 1.12 12.09 -7.63
CA GLY A 149 1.08 11.75 -9.07
C GLY A 149 0.65 10.29 -9.28
N VAL A 150 -0.53 9.92 -8.79
CA VAL A 150 -1.09 8.58 -8.99
C VAL A 150 -2.25 8.68 -9.98
N HIS A 151 -2.04 8.16 -11.18
CA HIS A 151 -2.95 8.37 -12.32
C HIS A 151 -3.34 7.08 -13.02
N GLY A 152 -4.54 7.04 -13.59
CA GLY A 152 -4.96 5.99 -14.51
C GLY A 152 -6.35 5.43 -14.19
N THR A 153 -6.55 4.13 -14.38
CA THR A 153 -7.89 3.52 -14.33
C THR A 153 -8.05 2.42 -13.28
N SER A 154 -9.24 2.40 -12.68
CA SER A 154 -9.74 1.38 -11.77
C SER A 154 -10.82 0.53 -12.43
N ILE A 155 -10.83 -0.79 -12.21
CA ILE A 155 -11.96 -1.65 -12.59
C ILE A 155 -13.03 -1.74 -11.50
N THR A 156 -12.78 -1.19 -10.31
CA THR A 156 -13.79 -1.07 -9.26
C THR A 156 -14.15 0.38 -9.01
N GLU A 157 -15.36 0.58 -8.47
CA GLU A 157 -15.84 1.88 -8.03
C GLU A 157 -14.93 2.48 -6.95
N GLU A 158 -14.44 1.66 -6.00
CA GLU A 158 -13.68 2.12 -4.84
C GLU A 158 -12.18 2.23 -5.14
N ALA A 159 -11.78 3.28 -5.86
CA ALA A 159 -10.40 3.47 -6.30
C ALA A 159 -9.41 3.80 -5.17
N VAL A 160 -9.87 4.41 -4.07
CA VAL A 160 -9.06 4.74 -2.90
C VAL A 160 -9.72 4.17 -1.64
N LYS A 161 -9.06 3.20 -1.00
CA LYS A 161 -9.56 2.51 0.20
C LYS A 161 -8.60 2.67 1.36
N ILE A 162 -8.95 3.50 2.34
CA ILE A 162 -8.12 3.73 3.53
C ILE A 162 -8.90 3.26 4.75
N ASN A 163 -8.67 2.03 5.18
CA ASN A 163 -9.38 1.42 6.30
C ASN A 163 -8.43 1.21 7.49
N CYS A 164 -8.32 2.24 8.33
CA CYS A 164 -7.43 2.23 9.48
C CYS A 164 -8.12 1.69 10.73
N SER A 165 -7.35 1.17 11.68
CA SER A 165 -7.86 0.62 12.93
C SER A 165 -8.69 1.65 13.66
N GLN A 166 -9.87 1.29 14.18
CA GLN A 166 -10.72 2.20 14.96
C GLN A 166 -10.00 2.81 16.18
N SER A 167 -9.01 2.09 16.73
CA SER A 167 -8.26 2.52 17.93
C SER A 167 -6.99 3.30 17.60
N ILE A 168 -6.40 3.07 16.42
CA ILE A 168 -5.12 3.64 16.00
C ILE A 168 -5.30 4.20 14.59
N ALA A 169 -5.46 5.52 14.48
CA ALA A 169 -5.67 6.18 13.20
C ALA A 169 -4.42 6.15 12.32
N CYS A 170 -4.58 6.09 11.01
CA CYS A 170 -3.48 6.45 10.11
C CYS A 170 -3.28 7.96 10.14
N THR A 171 -2.04 8.43 10.23
CA THR A 171 -1.76 9.86 10.44
C THR A 171 -0.78 10.42 9.44
N ASN A 172 -0.90 11.72 9.14
CA ASN A 172 -0.05 12.41 8.18
C ASN A 172 -0.01 11.70 6.81
N LEU A 173 -1.19 11.31 6.31
CA LEU A 173 -1.34 10.87 4.93
C LEU A 173 -1.41 12.11 4.02
N VAL A 174 -0.64 12.13 2.94
CA VAL A 174 -0.62 13.25 2.00
C VAL A 174 -0.97 12.74 0.62
N PHE A 175 -2.00 13.32 0.02
CA PHE A 175 -2.47 12.98 -1.32
C PHE A 175 -2.36 14.21 -2.23
N ASN A 176 -1.44 14.15 -3.18
CA ASN A 176 -1.22 15.19 -4.17
C ASN A 176 -1.39 14.58 -5.56
N ASP A 177 -2.04 15.33 -6.44
CA ASP A 177 -2.17 14.96 -7.86
C ASP A 177 -2.66 13.52 -8.05
N ILE A 178 -3.86 13.24 -7.51
CA ILE A 178 -4.52 11.94 -7.62
C ILE A 178 -5.61 12.04 -8.68
N ASN A 179 -5.52 11.22 -9.72
CA ASN A 179 -6.50 11.16 -10.80
C ASN A 179 -6.73 9.72 -11.28
N ILE A 180 -7.66 9.03 -10.64
CA ILE A 180 -7.99 7.64 -10.88
C ILE A 180 -9.45 7.55 -11.31
N THR A 181 -9.68 7.28 -12.60
CA THR A 181 -11.03 7.18 -13.19
C THR A 181 -11.47 5.74 -13.36
N SER A 182 -12.74 5.49 -13.70
CA SER A 182 -13.16 4.14 -14.05
C SER A 182 -12.54 3.72 -15.38
N ALA A 183 -12.19 2.43 -15.50
CA ALA A 183 -11.86 1.80 -16.76
C ALA A 183 -13.09 1.63 -17.66
N TYR A 184 -14.29 1.71 -17.09
CA TYR A 184 -15.57 1.59 -17.80
C TYR A 184 -16.15 2.98 -18.11
N PRO A 185 -16.36 3.32 -19.40
CA PRO A 185 -16.89 4.62 -19.79
C PRO A 185 -18.25 4.93 -19.14
N GLY A 186 -18.38 6.11 -18.55
CA GLY A 186 -19.60 6.57 -17.90
C GLY A 186 -19.74 6.19 -16.43
N GLU A 187 -18.85 5.35 -15.91
CA GLU A 187 -18.79 5.04 -14.47
C GLU A 187 -17.83 5.98 -13.74
N THR A 188 -18.09 6.17 -12.44
CA THR A 188 -17.30 7.02 -11.56
C THR A 188 -16.60 6.21 -10.50
N THR A 189 -15.43 6.69 -10.07
CA THR A 189 -14.73 6.16 -8.91
C THR A 189 -15.12 6.94 -7.65
N ARG A 190 -14.95 6.33 -6.48
CA ARG A 190 -15.11 6.94 -5.15
C ARG A 190 -14.00 6.52 -4.20
N SER A 191 -13.84 7.28 -3.13
CA SER A 191 -12.98 6.93 -2.01
C SER A 191 -13.78 6.38 -0.82
N VAL A 192 -13.21 5.43 -0.09
CA VAL A 192 -13.67 4.98 1.22
C VAL A 192 -12.55 5.22 2.22
N ILE A 193 -12.79 6.06 3.21
CA ILE A 193 -11.78 6.43 4.21
C ILE A 193 -12.39 6.29 5.60
N PHE A 194 -11.70 5.54 6.46
CA PHE A 194 -12.07 5.30 7.83
C PHE A 194 -10.85 5.50 8.75
N ASN A 195 -11.04 6.34 9.77
CA ASN A 195 -10.07 6.69 10.80
C ASN A 195 -8.67 7.08 10.27
N ALA A 196 -8.64 7.98 9.29
CA ALA A 196 -7.39 8.48 8.70
C ALA A 196 -7.33 10.01 8.73
N GLU A 197 -6.13 10.51 9.01
CA GLU A 197 -5.82 11.93 9.14
C GLU A 197 -4.74 12.33 8.13
N GLY A 198 -4.96 13.44 7.43
CA GLY A 198 -4.09 13.85 6.35
C GLY A 198 -4.55 15.09 5.59
N THR A 199 -3.87 15.35 4.48
CA THR A 199 -4.20 16.45 3.56
C THR A 199 -4.38 15.91 2.15
N SER A 200 -5.35 16.46 1.41
CA SER A 200 -5.56 16.16 0.00
C SER A 200 -5.65 17.45 -0.80
N ALA A 201 -4.90 17.54 -1.91
CA ALA A 201 -5.23 18.47 -2.99
C ALA A 201 -6.54 18.02 -3.69
N PRO A 202 -7.15 18.85 -4.55
CA PRO A 202 -8.24 18.42 -5.42
C PRO A 202 -7.86 17.15 -6.18
N SER A 203 -8.74 16.14 -6.16
CA SER A 203 -8.44 14.80 -6.63
C SER A 203 -9.67 14.12 -7.24
N VAL A 204 -9.41 13.13 -8.09
CA VAL A 204 -10.41 12.19 -8.60
C VAL A 204 -9.96 10.78 -8.18
N PRO A 205 -10.78 10.02 -7.42
CA PRO A 205 -11.97 10.48 -6.71
C PRO A 205 -11.65 11.49 -5.60
N ALA A 206 -12.62 12.32 -5.22
CA ALA A 206 -12.48 13.26 -4.12
C ALA A 206 -12.37 12.53 -2.76
N LEU A 207 -11.39 12.92 -1.93
CA LEU A 207 -11.09 12.28 -0.64
C LEU A 207 -11.85 12.90 0.55
N ASN A 208 -13.18 12.93 0.47
CA ASN A 208 -14.07 13.71 1.35
C ASN A 208 -14.02 13.34 2.85
N TYR A 209 -13.58 12.13 3.20
CA TYR A 209 -13.57 11.62 4.58
C TYR A 209 -12.16 11.57 5.21
N LEU A 210 -11.17 12.17 4.57
CA LEU A 210 -9.86 12.36 5.15
C LEU A 210 -9.93 13.50 6.18
N SER A 211 -9.76 13.18 7.45
CA SER A 211 -9.78 14.20 8.51
C SER A 211 -8.51 15.06 8.44
N PRO A 212 -8.58 16.37 8.75
CA PRO A 212 -7.38 17.19 8.81
C PRO A 212 -6.43 16.66 9.90
N PRO A 213 -5.10 16.87 9.76
CA PRO A 213 -4.14 16.44 10.77
C PRO A 213 -4.46 17.10 12.11
N LYS A 214 -4.48 16.33 13.20
CA LYS A 214 -4.59 16.92 14.53
C LYS A 214 -3.41 17.85 14.81
N PRO A 215 -3.62 19.00 15.47
CA PRO A 215 -2.52 19.85 15.93
C PRO A 215 -1.58 18.99 16.79
N ARG A 216 -0.28 18.97 16.46
CA ARG A 216 0.71 18.33 17.33
C ARG A 216 0.62 19.05 18.68
N ARG A 217 0.24 18.32 19.74
CA ARG A 217 0.39 18.84 21.11
C ARG A 217 1.89 19.01 21.33
N VAL A 218 2.34 20.26 21.35
CA VAL A 218 3.70 20.67 21.72
C VAL A 218 3.89 20.42 23.21
#